data_AF-A0A952B6N7-F1
#
_entry.id   AF-A0A952B6N7-F1
#
_cell.length_a   1.000
_cell.length_b   1.000
_cell.length_c   1.000
_cell.angle_alpha   90.00
_cell.angle_beta   90.00
_cell.angle_gamma   90.00
#
_symmetry.space_group_name_H-M   'P 1'
#
loop_
_entity.id
_entity.type
_entity.pdbx_description
1 polymer ?
#
loop_
_entity_poly.entity_id
_entity_poly.type
_entity_poly.pdbx_seq_one_letter_code
_entity_poly.pdbx_strand_id
1 'polypeptide(L)'
;MNKSFQEKSIWISLVTILLIFGYYFVRVFQMAFQDEINVAQSIVLLISVIVMVIIVEVVFHIIIALRDKPQALDERDRLIELKAARNAYFVLVFGIFLPIAGIAAQVRPFIVAHVIMFIFVLSEITKFLTQLFYYRRGI
;
A
#
# COMPACT_ATOMS: atom_id res chain seq x y z
N MET A 1 12.89 7.73 23.14
CA MET A 1 11.42 7.92 23.07
C MET A 1 10.84 6.66 22.47
N ASN A 2 10.13 5.84 23.25
CA ASN A 2 9.48 4.65 22.70
C ASN A 2 8.33 5.11 21.78
N LYS A 3 8.34 4.67 20.52
CA LYS A 3 7.26 4.95 19.57
C LYS A 3 5.94 4.39 20.10
N SER A 4 4.83 5.11 19.88
CA SER A 4 3.48 4.61 20.20
C SER A 4 3.18 3.30 19.45
N PHE A 5 2.29 2.47 19.99
CA PHE A 5 1.78 1.26 19.33
C PHE A 5 1.34 1.56 17.89
N GLN A 6 0.61 2.67 17.71
CA GLN A 6 0.12 3.11 16.40
C GLN A 6 1.26 3.45 15.44
N GLU A 7 2.27 4.21 15.91
CA GLU A 7 3.40 4.58 15.05
C GLU A 7 4.22 3.34 14.65
N LYS A 8 4.39 2.36 15.54
CA LYS A 8 5.06 1.09 15.20
C LYS A 8 4.30 0.31 14.14
N SER A 9 2.98 0.16 14.32
CA SER A 9 2.09 -0.50 13.33
C SER A 9 2.22 0.17 11.95
N ILE A 10 2.12 1.50 11.89
CA ILE A 10 2.23 2.25 10.63
C ILE A 10 3.59 2.04 9.95
N TRP A 11 4.69 2.06 10.72
CA TRP A 11 6.02 1.78 10.16
C TRP A 11 6.12 0.38 9.57
N ILE A 12 5.57 -0.62 10.26
CA ILE A 12 5.55 -2.00 9.75
C ILE A 12 4.74 -2.07 8.47
N SER A 13 3.50 -1.56 8.46
CA SER A 13 2.65 -1.61 7.27
C SER A 13 3.26 -0.91 6.06
N LEU A 14 3.91 0.25 6.28
CA LEU A 14 4.62 0.94 5.22
C LEU A 14 5.77 0.09 4.64
N VAL A 15 6.59 -0.50 5.50
CA VAL A 15 7.73 -1.34 5.06
C VAL A 15 7.23 -2.61 4.37
N THR A 16 6.20 -3.27 4.90
CA THR A 16 5.56 -4.46 4.29
C THR A 16 5.11 -4.15 2.87
N ILE A 17 4.35 -3.07 2.67
CA ILE A 17 3.85 -2.70 1.35
C ILE A 17 5.00 -2.35 0.41
N LEU A 18 5.98 -1.55 0.85
CA LEU A 18 7.10 -1.17 0.00
C LEU A 18 7.92 -2.39 -0.48
N LEU A 19 8.20 -3.34 0.41
CA LEU A 19 8.99 -4.52 0.05
C LEU A 19 8.22 -5.49 -0.84
N ILE A 20 7.01 -5.86 -0.43
CA ILE A 20 6.26 -6.90 -1.14
C ILE A 20 5.73 -6.36 -2.48
N PHE A 21 5.11 -5.18 -2.49
CA PHE A 21 4.66 -4.59 -3.75
C PHE A 21 5.82 -4.06 -4.61
N GLY A 22 6.92 -3.63 -4.01
CA GLY A 22 8.14 -3.32 -4.76
C GLY A 22 8.64 -4.52 -5.56
N TYR A 23 8.72 -5.70 -4.92
CA TYR A 23 9.05 -6.95 -5.60
C TYR A 23 8.03 -7.29 -6.70
N TYR A 24 6.73 -7.18 -6.39
CA TYR A 24 5.65 -7.40 -7.36
C TYR A 24 5.80 -6.57 -8.63
N PHE A 25 5.97 -5.25 -8.49
CA PHE A 25 6.05 -4.34 -9.64
C PHE A 25 7.32 -4.58 -10.46
N VAL A 26 8.45 -4.92 -9.83
CA VAL A 26 9.67 -5.31 -10.56
C VAL A 26 9.41 -6.56 -11.41
N ARG A 27 8.77 -7.59 -10.86
CA ARG A 27 8.46 -8.83 -11.59
C ARG A 27 7.50 -8.59 -12.76
N VAL A 28 6.45 -7.81 -12.53
CA VAL A 28 5.48 -7.45 -13.58
C VAL A 28 6.15 -6.62 -14.68
N PHE A 29 6.99 -5.66 -14.30
CA PHE A 29 7.72 -4.83 -15.25
C PHE A 29 8.67 -5.66 -16.11
N GLN A 30 9.37 -6.64 -15.53
CA GLN A 30 10.20 -7.59 -16.27
C GLN A 30 9.38 -8.41 -17.28
N MET A 31 8.24 -8.96 -16.87
CA MET A 31 7.33 -9.69 -17.79
C MET A 31 6.85 -8.82 -18.95
N ALA A 32 6.54 -7.55 -18.68
CA ALA A 32 6.12 -6.60 -19.72
C ALA A 32 7.27 -6.22 -20.66
N PHE A 33 8.49 -6.06 -20.14
CA PHE A 33 9.66 -5.64 -20.92
C PHE A 33 10.20 -6.75 -21.82
N GLN A 34 10.15 -8.00 -21.35
CA GLN A 34 10.60 -9.18 -22.11
C GLN A 34 9.54 -9.69 -23.12
N ASP A 35 8.38 -9.02 -23.19
CA ASP A 35 7.19 -9.48 -23.96
C ASP A 35 6.71 -10.91 -23.58
N GLU A 36 7.15 -11.43 -22.44
CA GLU A 36 6.74 -12.73 -21.86
C GLU A 36 5.46 -12.58 -21.04
N ILE A 37 4.44 -11.92 -21.60
CA ILE A 37 3.20 -11.64 -20.88
C ILE A 37 2.42 -12.94 -20.68
N ASN A 38 2.54 -13.51 -19.48
CA ASN A 38 1.71 -14.62 -19.03
C ASN A 38 0.67 -14.13 -18.01
N VAL A 39 -0.56 -13.93 -18.49
CA VAL A 39 -1.67 -13.41 -17.68
C VAL A 39 -1.96 -14.31 -16.49
N ALA A 40 -1.97 -15.63 -16.66
CA ALA A 40 -2.24 -16.56 -15.57
C ALA A 40 -1.17 -16.46 -14.46
N GLN A 41 0.11 -16.40 -14.85
CA GLN A 41 1.20 -16.22 -13.88
C GLN A 41 1.11 -14.86 -13.15
N SER A 42 0.74 -13.79 -13.85
CA SER A 42 0.58 -12.48 -13.21
C SER A 42 -0.57 -12.43 -12.20
N ILE A 43 -1.68 -13.13 -12.47
CA ILE A 43 -2.80 -13.26 -11.54
C ILE A 43 -2.38 -14.05 -10.30
N VAL A 44 -1.69 -15.18 -10.48
CA VAL A 44 -1.13 -15.96 -9.37
C VAL A 44 -0.13 -15.14 -8.55
N LEU A 45 0.72 -14.36 -9.22
CA LEU A 45 1.66 -13.46 -8.55
C LEU A 45 0.93 -12.38 -7.74
N LEU A 46 -0.11 -11.77 -8.30
CA LEU A 46 -0.90 -10.76 -7.59
C LEU A 46 -1.59 -11.35 -6.35
N ILE A 47 -2.27 -12.49 -6.50
CA ILE A 47 -2.93 -13.17 -5.38
C ILE A 47 -1.93 -13.57 -4.31
N SER A 48 -0.78 -14.14 -4.69
CA SER A 48 0.24 -14.56 -3.74
C SER A 48 0.84 -13.39 -2.95
N VAL A 49 1.04 -12.23 -3.60
CA VAL A 49 1.48 -11.00 -2.94
C VAL A 49 0.44 -10.49 -1.94
N ILE A 50 -0.84 -10.46 -2.32
CA ILE A 50 -1.92 -10.05 -1.41
C ILE A 50 -1.96 -10.97 -0.18
N VAL A 51 -1.92 -12.28 -0.38
CA VAL A 51 -1.89 -13.26 0.72
C VAL A 51 -0.66 -13.06 1.60
N MET A 52 0.52 -12.83 1.00
CA MET A 52 1.75 -12.57 1.75
C MET A 52 1.64 -11.31 2.59
N VAL A 53 1.12 -10.20 2.05
CA VAL A 53 0.89 -8.97 2.82
C VAL A 53 -0.01 -9.25 4.01
N ILE A 54 -1.14 -9.96 3.81
CA ILE A 54 -2.07 -10.30 4.90
C ILE A 54 -1.35 -11.10 6.00
N ILE A 55 -0.61 -12.15 5.62
CA ILE A 55 0.13 -12.98 6.58
C ILE A 55 1.13 -12.14 7.37
N VAL A 56 1.94 -11.33 6.67
CA VAL A 56 2.97 -10.50 7.28
C VAL A 56 2.36 -9.47 8.22
N GLU A 57 1.31 -8.77 7.81
CA GLU A 57 0.60 -7.81 8.65
C GLU A 57 0.02 -8.46 9.90
N VAL A 58 -0.66 -9.60 9.77
CA VAL A 58 -1.24 -10.33 10.91
C VAL A 58 -0.14 -10.75 11.89
N VAL A 59 0.94 -11.35 11.41
CA VAL A 59 2.05 -11.81 12.25
C VAL A 59 2.67 -10.64 13.01
N PHE A 60 3.00 -9.54 12.33
CA PHE A 60 3.61 -8.40 13.00
C PHE A 60 2.67 -7.71 13.99
N HIS A 61 1.39 -7.57 13.66
CA HIS A 61 0.42 -6.98 14.58
C HIS A 61 0.22 -7.84 15.84
N ILE A 62 0.23 -9.17 15.72
CA ILE A 62 0.24 -10.08 16.87
C ILE A 62 1.50 -9.84 17.72
N ILE A 63 2.68 -9.77 17.09
CA ILE A 63 3.95 -9.54 17.82
C ILE A 63 3.92 -8.21 18.57
N ILE A 64 3.42 -7.13 17.96
CA ILE A 64 3.29 -5.83 18.64
C ILE A 64 2.31 -5.95 19.81
N ALA A 65 1.13 -6.55 19.60
CA ALA A 65 0.09 -6.69 20.64
C ALA A 65 0.53 -7.54 21.84
N LEU A 66 1.45 -8.49 21.65
CA LEU A 66 2.05 -9.27 22.74
C LEU A 66 3.09 -8.48 23.54
N ARG A 67 3.75 -7.48 22.94
CA ARG A 67 4.81 -6.68 23.57
C ARG A 67 4.28 -5.41 24.23
N ASP A 68 3.34 -4.75 23.56
CA ASP A 68 2.71 -3.51 23.99
C ASP A 68 1.22 -3.77 24.21
N LYS A 69 0.66 -3.29 25.33
CA LYS A 69 -0.79 -3.39 25.54
C LYS A 69 -1.50 -2.59 24.44
N PRO A 70 -2.50 -3.16 23.74
CA PRO A 70 -3.28 -2.41 22.77
C PRO A 70 -3.90 -1.20 23.49
N GLN A 71 -3.58 -0.01 23.00
CA GLN A 71 -4.15 1.23 23.50
C GLN A 71 -5.39 1.56 22.67
N ALA A 72 -6.44 2.05 23.33
CA ALA A 72 -7.57 2.61 22.61
C ALA A 72 -7.09 3.78 21.73
N LEU A 73 -7.66 3.91 20.54
CA LEU A 73 -7.39 5.02 19.64
C LEU A 73 -7.81 6.33 20.31
N ASP A 74 -6.88 7.27 20.42
CA ASP A 74 -7.15 8.62 20.93
C ASP A 74 -7.86 9.47 19.85
N GLU A 75 -8.48 10.58 20.26
CA GLU A 75 -9.05 11.57 19.34
C GLU A 75 -8.02 12.08 18.35
N ARG A 76 -6.78 12.27 18.83
CA ARG A 76 -5.62 12.64 18.02
C ARG A 76 -5.35 11.61 16.92
N ASP A 77 -5.26 10.33 17.26
CA ASP A 77 -4.96 9.26 16.30
C ASP A 77 -6.03 9.17 15.22
N ARG A 78 -7.30 9.34 15.60
CA ARG A 78 -8.43 9.39 14.69
C ARG A 78 -8.36 10.59 13.73
N LEU A 79 -7.99 11.76 14.23
CA LEU A 79 -7.78 12.94 13.38
C LEU A 79 -6.63 12.75 12.39
N ILE A 80 -5.54 12.11 12.81
CA ILE A 80 -4.41 11.77 11.94
C ILE A 80 -4.87 10.81 10.83
N GLU A 81 -5.61 9.76 11.20
CA GLU A 81 -6.15 8.78 10.25
C GLU A 81 -7.05 9.44 9.20
N LEU A 82 -7.97 10.31 9.61
CA LEU A 82 -8.85 11.03 8.69
C LEU A 82 -8.08 11.94 7.72
N LYS A 83 -7.08 12.68 8.21
CA LYS A 83 -6.23 13.54 7.35
C LYS A 83 -5.41 12.71 6.36
N ALA A 84 -4.88 11.58 6.80
CA ALA A 84 -4.13 10.67 5.95
C ALA A 84 -5.00 10.00 4.88
N ALA A 85 -6.19 9.52 5.26
CA ALA A 85 -7.16 8.95 4.34
C ALA A 85 -7.59 9.97 3.27
N ARG A 86 -7.83 11.23 3.66
CA ARG A 86 -8.13 12.30 2.70
C ARG A 86 -7.00 12.49 1.68
N ASN A 87 -5.74 12.54 2.12
CA ASN A 87 -4.61 12.73 1.22
C ASN A 87 -4.42 11.52 0.29
N ALA A 88 -4.54 10.30 0.80
CA ALA A 88 -4.51 9.08 0.02
C ALA A 88 -5.64 9.03 -1.02
N TYR A 89 -6.84 9.43 -0.64
CA TYR A 89 -7.99 9.52 -1.54
C TYR A 89 -7.75 10.47 -2.71
N PHE A 90 -7.11 11.62 -2.48
CA PHE A 90 -6.70 12.50 -3.58
C PHE A 90 -5.75 11.78 -4.56
N VAL A 91 -4.74 11.06 -4.06
CA VAL A 91 -3.83 10.27 -4.91
C VAL A 91 -4.59 9.21 -5.72
N LEU A 92 -5.54 8.51 -5.10
CA LEU A 92 -6.36 7.52 -5.78
C LEU A 92 -7.23 8.14 -6.89
N VAL A 93 -7.96 9.22 -6.57
CA VAL A 93 -8.87 9.90 -7.52
C VAL A 93 -8.09 10.48 -8.71
N PHE A 94 -7.01 11.21 -8.45
CA PHE A 94 -6.19 11.76 -9.53
C PHE A 94 -5.46 10.67 -10.32
N GLY A 95 -5.02 9.61 -9.64
CA GLY A 95 -4.35 8.48 -10.28
C GLY A 95 -5.26 7.73 -11.26
N ILE A 96 -6.55 7.59 -10.95
CA ILE A 96 -7.52 6.81 -11.75
C ILE A 96 -7.67 7.32 -13.19
N PHE A 97 -7.34 8.57 -13.47
CA PHE A 97 -7.34 9.10 -14.83
C PHE A 97 -6.29 8.45 -15.74
N LEU A 98 -5.18 7.94 -15.18
CA LEU A 98 -4.14 7.24 -15.95
C LEU A 98 -4.65 5.94 -16.62
N PRO A 99 -5.25 4.98 -15.90
CA PRO A 99 -5.80 3.78 -16.53
C PRO A 99 -6.97 4.09 -17.46
N ILE A 100 -7.79 5.11 -17.17
CA ILE A 100 -8.86 5.56 -18.09
C ILE A 100 -8.26 6.04 -19.42
N ALA A 101 -7.23 6.89 -19.37
CA ALA A 101 -6.52 7.33 -20.56
C ALA A 101 -5.84 6.16 -21.29
N GLY A 102 -5.28 5.20 -20.56
CA GLY A 102 -4.70 3.98 -21.12
C GLY A 102 -5.72 3.13 -21.90
N ILE A 103 -6.94 2.99 -21.38
CA ILE A 103 -8.04 2.30 -22.10
C ILE A 103 -8.40 3.06 -23.37
N ALA A 104 -8.56 4.39 -23.29
CA ALA A 104 -8.86 5.23 -24.45
C ALA A 104 -7.77 5.15 -25.54
N ALA A 105 -6.51 4.98 -25.13
CA ALA A 105 -5.36 4.79 -26.01
C ALA A 105 -5.15 3.33 -26.46
N GLN A 106 -6.08 2.41 -26.18
CA GLN A 106 -6.00 0.98 -26.51
C GLN A 106 -4.74 0.28 -25.98
N VAL A 107 -4.24 0.72 -24.82
CA VAL A 107 -3.13 0.06 -24.12
C VAL A 107 -3.56 -1.36 -23.73
N ARG A 108 -2.62 -2.31 -23.80
CA ARG A 108 -2.86 -3.72 -23.47
C ARG A 108 -3.55 -3.84 -22.09
N PRO A 109 -4.67 -4.58 -21.96
CA PRO A 109 -5.41 -4.69 -20.69
C PRO A 109 -4.55 -5.14 -19.50
N PHE A 110 -3.54 -5.97 -19.76
CA PHE A 110 -2.52 -6.37 -18.79
C PHE A 110 -1.86 -5.16 -18.12
N ILE A 111 -1.38 -4.19 -18.91
CA ILE A 111 -0.68 -3.01 -18.38
C ILE A 111 -1.65 -2.15 -17.57
N VAL A 112 -2.86 -1.93 -18.10
CA VAL A 112 -3.90 -1.13 -17.44
C VAL A 112 -4.23 -1.69 -16.05
N ALA A 113 -4.41 -3.01 -15.92
CA ALA A 113 -4.70 -3.65 -14.64
C ALA A 113 -3.59 -3.42 -13.60
N HIS A 114 -2.32 -3.54 -14.02
CA HIS A 114 -1.17 -3.35 -13.13
C HIS A 114 -0.94 -1.88 -12.77
N VAL A 115 -1.29 -0.94 -13.66
CA VAL A 115 -1.29 0.50 -13.36
C VAL A 115 -2.36 0.85 -12.31
N ILE A 116 -3.56 0.26 -12.40
CA ILE A 116 -4.59 0.42 -11.36
C ILE A 116 -4.05 -0.04 -10.00
N MET A 117 -3.45 -1.23 -9.96
CA MET A 117 -2.84 -1.76 -8.73
C MET A 117 -1.72 -0.85 -8.21
N PHE A 118 -0.89 -0.29 -9.10
CA PHE A 118 0.15 0.67 -8.75
C PHE A 118 -0.40 1.93 -8.08
N ILE A 119 -1.47 2.51 -8.63
CA ILE A 119 -2.13 3.69 -8.06
C ILE A 119 -2.71 3.37 -6.68
N PHE A 120 -3.33 2.20 -6.52
CA PHE A 120 -3.87 1.76 -5.22
C PHE A 120 -2.77 1.67 -4.17
N VAL A 121 -1.64 1.02 -4.50
CA VAL A 121 -0.48 0.91 -3.60
C VAL A 121 0.13 2.28 -3.31
N LEU A 122 0.23 3.17 -4.29
CA LEU A 122 0.75 4.53 -4.11
C LEU A 122 -0.13 5.36 -3.17
N SER A 123 -1.46 5.20 -3.26
CA SER A 123 -2.41 5.80 -2.32
C SER A 123 -2.19 5.29 -0.89
N GLU A 124 -2.02 3.98 -0.70
CA GLU A 124 -1.72 3.38 0.61
C GLU A 124 -0.38 3.86 1.19
N ILE A 125 0.68 3.93 0.37
CA ILE A 125 1.97 4.50 0.79
C ILE A 125 1.79 5.96 1.23
N THR A 126 1.01 6.75 0.47
CA THR A 126 0.72 8.15 0.80
C THR A 126 -0.02 8.27 2.14
N LYS A 127 -0.96 7.35 2.42
CA LYS A 127 -1.66 7.27 3.71
C LYS A 127 -0.67 7.09 4.84
N PHE A 128 0.16 6.05 4.80
CA PHE A 128 1.13 5.77 5.87
C PHE A 128 2.17 6.86 6.05
N LEU A 129 2.71 7.41 4.95
CA LEU A 129 3.64 8.55 5.02
C LEU A 129 3.00 9.78 5.65
N THR A 130 1.74 10.07 5.30
CA THR A 130 0.99 11.19 5.88
C THR A 130 0.75 10.98 7.37
N GLN A 131 0.39 9.77 7.80
CA GLN A 131 0.24 9.47 9.23
C GLN A 131 1.55 9.70 9.97
N LEU A 132 2.67 9.13 9.49
CA LEU A 132 3.99 9.30 10.10
C LEU A 132 4.41 10.76 10.18
N PHE A 133 4.11 11.55 9.15
CA PHE A 133 4.39 12.99 9.14
C PHE A 133 3.63 13.73 10.25
N TYR A 134 2.33 13.45 10.41
CA TYR A 134 1.53 14.10 11.47
C TYR A 134 1.90 13.61 12.88
N TYR A 135 2.22 12.32 13.06
CA TYR A 135 2.72 11.79 14.33
C TYR A 135 3.98 12.51 14.79
N ARG A 136 4.93 12.76 13.87
CA ARG A 136 6.18 13.48 14.15
C ARG A 136 5.99 14.96 14.44
N ARG A 137 4.94 15.58 13.89
CA ARG A 137 4.63 17.00 14.13
C ARG A 137 3.79 17.26 15.38
N GLY A 138 3.38 16.22 16.11
CA GLY A 138 2.64 16.39 17.36
C GLY A 138 1.23 16.97 17.19
N ILE A 139 0.68 16.93 15.97
CA ILE A 139 -0.73 17.25 15.70
C ILE A 139 -1.60 16.09 16.15
#